data_AF-A0A2E7A4S9-F1
#
_entry.id   AF-A0A2E7A4S9-F1
#
_cell.length_a   1.000
_cell.length_b   1.000
_cell.length_c   1.000
_cell.angle_alpha   90.00
_cell.angle_beta   90.00
_cell.angle_gamma   90.00
#
_symmetry.space_group_name_H-M   'P 1'
#
loop_
_entity.id
_entity.type
_entity.pdbx_description
1 polymer ?
#
loop_
_entity_poly.entity_id
_entity_poly.type
_entity_poly.pdbx_seq_one_letter_code
_entity_poly.pdbx_strand_id
1 'polypeptide(L)'
;MISKDIVAAAAALAHSVPGAELLLRRTDGARLVVAGHSRADLSPCTFRHLVAEGPCPIAEDVETWLGSVEPRGTLEHAVAGVYRSRHRAGERWFVVDLDPSGVRQLFDDLDCEREVADATSVILRADLELGVIVVKLEVDARFSAERVDQLALCVYASYLAEVAAGAPKESLLDQGENWRE
;
A
#
# COMPACT_ATOMS: atom_id res chain seq x y z
N MET A 1 3.48 -12.62 -12.03
CA MET A 1 2.95 -13.20 -10.78
C MET A 1 2.96 -12.10 -9.74
N ILE A 2 1.87 -11.87 -9.02
CA ILE A 2 1.76 -10.76 -8.08
C ILE A 2 2.36 -11.15 -6.72
N SER A 3 3.15 -10.27 -6.10
CA SER A 3 3.72 -10.52 -4.77
C SER A 3 2.63 -10.52 -3.69
N LYS A 4 2.80 -11.36 -2.65
CA LYS A 4 1.98 -11.35 -1.44
C LYS A 4 1.90 -9.97 -0.79
N ASP A 5 2.99 -9.19 -0.81
CA ASP A 5 3.04 -7.86 -0.21
C ASP A 5 2.10 -6.88 -0.92
N ILE A 6 2.01 -6.98 -2.26
CA ILE A 6 1.08 -6.16 -3.05
C ILE A 6 -0.37 -6.51 -2.70
N VAL A 7 -0.65 -7.80 -2.48
CA VAL A 7 -1.99 -8.26 -2.12
C VAL A 7 -2.36 -7.84 -0.70
N ALA A 8 -1.42 -7.94 0.25
CA ALA A 8 -1.60 -7.44 1.62
C ALA A 8 -1.84 -5.92 1.63
N ALA A 9 -1.04 -5.15 0.90
CA ALA A 9 -1.22 -3.71 0.78
C ALA A 9 -2.59 -3.34 0.18
N ALA A 10 -2.99 -4.02 -0.88
CA ALA A 10 -4.29 -3.79 -1.50
C ALA A 10 -5.45 -4.12 -0.55
N ALA A 11 -5.37 -5.24 0.18
CA ALA A 11 -6.37 -5.64 1.16
C ALA A 11 -6.49 -4.61 2.30
N ALA A 12 -5.35 -4.16 2.84
CA ALA A 12 -5.30 -3.14 3.88
C ALA A 12 -5.90 -1.81 3.42
N LEU A 13 -5.60 -1.38 2.19
CA LEU A 13 -6.17 -0.17 1.59
C LEU A 13 -7.68 -0.28 1.37
N ALA A 14 -8.16 -1.38 0.78
CA ALA A 14 -9.58 -1.61 0.56
C ALA A 14 -10.37 -1.66 1.88
N HIS A 15 -9.76 -2.17 2.94
CA HIS A 15 -10.34 -2.19 4.28
C HIS A 15 -10.36 -0.80 4.94
N SER A 16 -9.31 0.01 4.72
CA SER A 16 -9.10 1.27 5.45
C SER A 16 -9.69 2.50 4.78
N VAL A 17 -9.75 2.52 3.45
CA VAL A 17 -10.15 3.70 2.67
C VAL A 17 -11.66 3.65 2.38
N PRO A 18 -12.45 4.64 2.84
CA PRO A 18 -13.88 4.66 2.58
C PRO A 18 -14.22 4.66 1.09
N GLY A 19 -15.03 3.69 0.67
CA GLY A 19 -15.47 3.53 -0.72
C GLY A 19 -14.40 2.98 -1.68
N ALA A 20 -13.26 2.52 -1.16
CA ALA A 20 -12.29 1.82 -1.99
C ALA A 20 -12.87 0.48 -2.47
N GLU A 21 -12.52 0.13 -3.70
CA GLU A 21 -12.89 -1.14 -4.31
C GLU A 21 -11.66 -1.76 -4.95
N LEU A 22 -11.65 -3.08 -5.08
CA LEU A 22 -10.64 -3.80 -5.84
C LEU A 22 -11.31 -4.66 -6.91
N LEU A 23 -10.76 -4.64 -8.11
CA LEU A 23 -11.02 -5.65 -9.13
C LEU A 23 -9.86 -6.64 -9.14
N LEU A 24 -10.13 -7.86 -8.70
CA LEU A 24 -9.20 -8.98 -8.72
C LEU A 24 -9.37 -9.73 -10.04
N ARG A 25 -8.29 -9.94 -10.79
CA ARG A 25 -8.30 -10.75 -12.01
C ARG A 25 -7.58 -12.05 -11.79
N ARG A 26 -8.27 -13.13 -12.10
CA ARG A 26 -7.74 -14.49 -12.04
C ARG A 26 -6.90 -14.79 -13.27
N THR A 27 -5.92 -15.69 -13.14
CA THR A 27 -5.10 -16.20 -14.26
C THR A 27 -5.94 -17.00 -15.27
N ASP A 28 -7.08 -17.56 -14.85
CA ASP A 28 -8.07 -18.20 -15.72
C ASP A 28 -9.03 -17.20 -16.41
N GLY A 29 -8.87 -15.89 -16.17
CA GLY A 29 -9.67 -14.83 -16.77
C GLY A 29 -10.94 -14.45 -15.99
N ALA A 30 -11.31 -15.20 -14.96
CA ALA A 30 -12.40 -14.82 -14.07
C ALA A 30 -12.07 -13.53 -13.29
N ARG A 31 -13.11 -12.86 -12.77
CA ARG A 31 -12.99 -11.58 -12.07
C ARG A 31 -13.79 -11.61 -10.78
N LEU A 32 -13.25 -10.96 -9.75
CA LEU A 32 -13.93 -10.75 -8.47
C LEU A 32 -13.84 -9.28 -8.07
N VAL A 33 -14.92 -8.77 -7.49
CA VAL A 33 -15.01 -7.41 -6.97
C VAL A 33 -15.01 -7.45 -5.44
N VAL A 34 -14.06 -6.75 -4.83
CA VAL A 34 -14.00 -6.50 -3.39
C VAL A 34 -14.52 -5.08 -3.14
N ALA A 35 -15.66 -4.94 -2.46
CA ALA A 35 -16.27 -3.64 -2.18
C ALA A 35 -17.26 -3.71 -1.02
N GLY A 36 -17.57 -2.55 -0.41
CA GLY A 36 -18.51 -2.46 0.72
C GLY A 36 -20.00 -2.55 0.36
N HIS A 37 -20.34 -2.66 -0.92
CA HIS A 37 -21.73 -2.68 -1.41
C HIS A 37 -22.25 -4.10 -1.67
N SER A 38 -23.58 -4.28 -1.67
CA SER A 38 -24.23 -5.59 -1.80
C SER A 38 -24.01 -6.33 -3.14
N ARG A 39 -23.49 -5.65 -4.16
CA ARG A 39 -23.14 -6.25 -5.47
C ARG A 39 -21.71 -6.78 -5.55
N ALA A 40 -20.93 -6.65 -4.48
CA ALA A 40 -19.56 -7.15 -4.45
C ALA A 40 -19.55 -8.67 -4.28
N ASP A 41 -18.53 -9.32 -4.86
CA ASP A 41 -18.30 -10.75 -4.61
C ASP A 41 -17.76 -10.98 -3.20
N LEU A 42 -16.97 -10.04 -2.68
CA LEU A 42 -16.39 -10.07 -1.34
C LEU A 42 -16.47 -8.70 -0.65
N SER A 43 -16.66 -8.71 0.66
CA SER A 43 -16.47 -7.50 1.48
C SER A 43 -14.96 -7.24 1.72
N PRO A 44 -14.53 -5.98 1.95
CA PRO A 44 -13.14 -5.69 2.29
C PRO A 44 -12.66 -6.39 3.55
N CYS A 45 -13.51 -6.50 4.59
CA CYS A 45 -13.19 -7.24 5.81
C CYS A 45 -12.96 -8.73 5.53
N THR A 46 -13.83 -9.34 4.72
CA THR A 46 -13.66 -10.74 4.31
C THR A 46 -12.37 -10.90 3.54
N PHE A 47 -12.11 -10.08 2.52
CA PHE A 47 -10.89 -10.19 1.73
C PHE A 47 -9.62 -10.02 2.56
N ARG A 48 -9.57 -9.01 3.45
CA ARG A 48 -8.49 -8.82 4.42
C ARG A 48 -8.20 -10.08 5.24
N HIS A 49 -9.24 -10.65 5.84
CA HIS A 49 -9.11 -11.86 6.67
C HIS A 49 -8.59 -13.05 5.87
N LEU A 50 -9.06 -13.23 4.62
CA LEU A 50 -8.56 -14.30 3.74
C LEU A 50 -7.08 -14.13 3.39
N VAL A 51 -6.60 -12.89 3.23
CA VAL A 51 -5.18 -12.61 2.97
C VAL A 51 -4.31 -12.84 4.22
N ALA A 52 -4.84 -12.56 5.41
CA ALA A 52 -4.13 -12.71 6.68
C ALA A 52 -3.98 -14.16 7.15
N GLU A 53 -5.08 -14.93 7.20
CA GLU A 53 -5.11 -16.18 7.97
C GLU A 53 -4.59 -17.42 7.25
N GLY A 54 -4.50 -17.41 5.91
CA GLY A 54 -4.00 -18.53 5.09
C GLY A 54 -4.40 -19.92 5.61
N PRO A 55 -5.59 -20.46 5.27
CA PRO A 55 -5.76 -21.09 3.96
C PRO A 55 -7.20 -20.95 3.44
N CYS A 56 -7.49 -19.81 2.81
CA CYS A 56 -8.50 -19.80 1.77
C CYS A 56 -7.88 -20.42 0.50
N PRO A 57 -8.63 -21.09 -0.38
CA PRO A 57 -8.17 -21.35 -1.76
C PRO A 57 -7.63 -20.08 -2.44
N ILE A 58 -8.01 -18.91 -1.96
CA ILE A 58 -7.43 -17.64 -2.38
C ILE A 58 -5.97 -17.50 -1.90
N ALA A 59 -5.63 -17.77 -0.64
CA ALA A 59 -4.34 -17.45 -0.02
C ALA A 59 -3.19 -18.41 -0.40
N GLU A 60 -3.44 -19.73 -0.43
CA GLU A 60 -2.43 -20.72 -0.85
C GLU A 60 -2.17 -20.66 -2.36
N ASP A 61 -3.19 -20.29 -3.13
CA ASP A 61 -3.06 -20.16 -4.57
C ASP A 61 -2.87 -18.69 -5.01
N VAL A 62 -2.79 -17.64 -4.15
CA VAL A 62 -2.70 -16.23 -4.63
C VAL A 62 -1.60 -16.09 -5.68
N GLU A 63 -0.46 -16.74 -5.43
CA GLU A 63 0.67 -16.76 -6.36
C GLU A 63 0.36 -17.52 -7.66
N THR A 64 -0.55 -18.49 -7.66
CA THR A 64 -0.89 -19.35 -8.81
C THR A 64 -2.17 -18.94 -9.57
N TRP A 65 -3.20 -18.37 -8.90
CA TRP A 65 -4.47 -17.97 -9.52
C TRP A 65 -4.67 -16.46 -9.65
N LEU A 66 -3.99 -15.59 -8.90
CA LEU A 66 -4.24 -14.15 -8.99
C LEU A 66 -3.28 -13.50 -10.00
N GLY A 67 -3.84 -13.05 -11.12
CA GLY A 67 -3.10 -12.40 -12.20
C GLY A 67 -2.84 -10.91 -11.93
N SER A 68 -3.82 -10.19 -11.38
CA SER A 68 -3.67 -8.77 -11.07
C SER A 68 -4.67 -8.28 -10.02
N VAL A 69 -4.32 -7.16 -9.37
CA VAL A 69 -5.19 -6.40 -8.48
C VAL A 69 -5.27 -4.97 -9.01
N GLU A 70 -6.48 -4.49 -9.28
CA GLU A 70 -6.72 -3.14 -9.78
C GLU A 70 -7.54 -2.34 -8.75
N PRO A 71 -6.99 -1.26 -8.19
CA PRO A 71 -7.76 -0.29 -7.39
C PRO A 71 -8.89 0.35 -8.20
N ARG A 72 -10.07 0.46 -7.60
CA ARG A 72 -11.30 1.04 -8.14
C ARG A 72 -12.02 1.82 -7.04
N GLY A 73 -13.29 2.19 -7.29
CA GLY A 73 -14.08 2.95 -6.34
C GLY A 73 -13.50 4.34 -6.10
N THR A 74 -13.29 4.71 -4.85
CA THR A 74 -12.73 6.01 -4.46
C THR A 74 -11.21 6.08 -4.51
N LEU A 75 -10.53 4.94 -4.68
CA LEU A 75 -9.07 4.85 -4.65
C LEU A 75 -8.51 4.95 -6.06
N GLU A 76 -7.61 5.91 -6.28
CA GLU A 76 -6.85 6.04 -7.51
C GLU A 76 -5.36 5.93 -7.25
N HIS A 77 -4.66 5.24 -8.14
CA HIS A 77 -3.21 5.28 -8.15
C HIS A 77 -2.74 6.69 -8.51
N ALA A 78 -1.87 7.27 -7.67
CA ALA A 78 -1.30 8.60 -7.91
C ALA A 78 0.12 8.46 -8.46
N VAL A 79 1.02 7.84 -7.69
CA VAL A 79 2.43 7.64 -8.04
C VAL A 79 3.04 6.50 -7.23
N ALA A 80 3.85 5.64 -7.85
CA ALA A 80 4.56 4.54 -7.16
C ALA A 80 3.63 3.63 -6.32
N GLY A 81 3.72 3.64 -4.98
CA GLY A 81 2.82 2.92 -4.07
C GLY A 81 1.80 3.83 -3.36
N VAL A 82 1.68 5.08 -3.81
CA VAL A 82 0.81 6.11 -3.25
C VAL A 82 -0.50 6.19 -4.02
N TYR A 83 -1.58 6.25 -3.27
CA TYR A 83 -2.95 6.36 -3.75
C TYR A 83 -3.59 7.65 -3.28
N ARG A 84 -4.52 8.18 -4.06
CA ARG A 84 -5.32 9.35 -3.74
C ARG A 84 -6.80 9.01 -3.66
N SER A 85 -7.53 9.82 -2.90
CA SER A 85 -8.99 9.75 -2.87
C SER A 85 -9.60 10.57 -4.00
N ARG A 86 -10.54 9.99 -4.76
CA ARG A 86 -11.33 10.69 -5.78
C ARG A 86 -12.17 11.84 -5.22
N HIS A 87 -12.52 11.76 -3.94
CA HIS A 87 -13.46 12.69 -3.32
C HIS A 87 -12.79 13.68 -2.37
N ARG A 88 -11.52 13.45 -2.03
CA ARG A 88 -10.76 14.25 -1.06
C ARG A 88 -9.39 14.59 -1.62
N ALA A 89 -9.28 15.75 -2.25
CA ALA A 89 -8.07 16.18 -2.96
C ALA A 89 -6.81 16.24 -2.06
N GLY A 90 -6.98 16.53 -0.76
CA GLY A 90 -5.89 16.57 0.22
C GLY A 90 -5.52 15.22 0.84
N GLU A 91 -6.16 14.12 0.47
CA GLU A 91 -5.89 12.81 1.07
C GLU A 91 -4.95 11.95 0.21
N ARG A 92 -3.88 11.44 0.83
CA ARG A 92 -3.00 10.42 0.25
C ARG A 92 -2.86 9.22 1.17
N TRP A 93 -2.77 8.06 0.55
CA TRP A 93 -2.78 6.78 1.22
C TRP A 93 -1.66 5.92 0.69
N PHE A 94 -0.93 5.25 1.56
CA PHE A 94 0.04 4.22 1.19
C PHE A 94 0.16 3.21 2.33
N VAL A 95 0.83 2.10 2.05
CA VAL A 95 1.05 1.03 3.01
C VAL A 95 2.55 0.90 3.26
N VAL A 96 2.91 0.76 4.53
CA VAL A 96 4.26 0.48 4.99
C VAL A 96 4.25 -0.77 5.87
N ASP A 97 5.40 -1.41 6.04
CA ASP A 97 5.55 -2.55 6.92
C ASP A 97 5.34 -2.12 8.38
N LEU A 98 4.86 -3.06 9.19
CA LEU A 98 4.66 -2.84 10.62
C LEU A 98 6.00 -2.84 11.36
N ASP A 99 6.75 -1.73 11.26
CA ASP A 99 7.85 -1.38 12.15
C ASP A 99 7.42 -0.18 13.04
N PRO A 100 7.07 -0.42 14.31
CA PRO A 100 6.61 0.62 15.23
C PRO A 100 7.63 1.74 15.49
N SER A 101 8.94 1.48 15.32
CA SER A 101 10.01 2.46 15.55
C SER A 101 10.28 3.32 14.31
N GLY A 102 10.33 2.70 13.13
CA GLY A 102 10.71 3.39 11.90
C GLY A 102 9.66 4.38 11.42
N VAL A 103 8.36 4.05 11.50
CA VAL A 103 7.32 4.83 10.83
C VAL A 103 7.17 6.26 11.36
N ARG A 104 7.42 6.51 12.65
CA ARG A 104 7.38 7.89 13.17
C ARG A 104 8.60 8.70 12.74
N GLN A 105 9.78 8.09 12.73
CA GLN A 105 11.03 8.75 12.34
C GLN A 105 11.02 9.18 10.87
N LEU A 106 10.26 8.49 10.02
CA LEU A 106 10.05 8.89 8.61
C LEU A 106 9.56 10.33 8.43
N PHE A 107 8.90 10.90 9.44
CA PHE A 107 8.30 12.23 9.35
C PHE A 107 9.17 13.35 9.96
N ASP A 108 10.24 13.01 10.67
CA ASP A 108 11.02 14.00 11.43
C ASP A 108 11.96 14.85 10.55
N ASP A 109 12.44 14.30 9.42
CA ASP A 109 13.44 14.94 8.54
C ASP A 109 13.08 14.87 7.03
N LEU A 110 11.80 15.10 6.70
CA LEU A 110 11.36 15.09 5.31
C LEU A 110 11.92 16.28 4.50
N ASP A 111 12.68 15.98 3.44
CA ASP A 111 13.09 16.97 2.44
C ASP A 111 11.90 17.37 1.54
N CYS A 112 11.04 18.21 2.09
CA CYS A 112 9.83 18.70 1.43
C CYS A 112 9.51 20.14 1.86
N GLU A 113 8.55 20.76 1.17
CA GLU A 113 8.11 22.10 1.51
C GLU A 113 7.50 22.15 2.92
N ARG A 114 8.21 22.79 3.85
CA ARG A 114 7.83 22.90 5.26
C ARG A 114 6.39 23.39 5.48
N GLU A 115 5.93 24.33 4.64
CA GLU A 115 4.56 24.86 4.73
C GLU A 115 3.49 23.76 4.49
N VAL A 116 3.75 22.82 3.58
CA VAL A 116 2.85 21.71 3.27
C VAL A 116 2.93 20.67 4.39
N ALA A 117 4.15 20.36 4.85
CA ALA A 117 4.38 19.44 5.96
C ALA A 117 3.69 19.90 7.26
N ASP A 118 3.86 21.17 7.64
CA ASP A 118 3.25 21.78 8.83
C ASP A 118 1.71 21.78 8.75
N ALA A 119 1.14 21.75 7.53
CA ALA A 119 -0.29 21.70 7.28
C ALA A 119 -0.82 20.26 7.04
N THR A 120 -0.01 19.24 7.33
CA THR A 120 -0.36 17.83 7.12
C THR A 120 -0.64 17.14 8.44
N SER A 121 -1.81 16.49 8.54
CA SER A 121 -2.10 15.51 9.58
C SER A 121 -1.76 14.11 9.09
N VAL A 122 -1.01 13.35 9.90
CA VAL A 122 -0.66 11.95 9.61
C VAL A 122 -1.47 11.03 10.51
N ILE A 123 -2.22 10.11 9.89
CA ILE A 123 -2.99 9.09 10.60
C ILE A 123 -2.42 7.72 10.24
N LEU A 124 -2.01 6.97 11.25
CA LEU A 124 -1.46 5.62 11.12
C LEU A 124 -2.49 4.61 11.60
N ARG A 125 -2.76 3.59 10.79
CA ARG A 125 -3.64 2.47 11.15
C ARG A 125 -2.88 1.17 10.98
N ALA A 126 -2.48 0.57 12.10
CA ALA A 126 -1.86 -0.75 12.08
C ALA A 126 -2.90 -1.83 11.76
N ASP A 127 -2.55 -2.69 10.82
CA ASP A 127 -3.24 -3.93 10.51
C ASP A 127 -2.34 -5.09 10.94
N LEU A 128 -2.49 -5.51 12.20
CA LEU A 128 -1.63 -6.52 12.82
C LEU A 128 -1.76 -7.90 12.16
N GLU A 129 -2.93 -8.21 11.61
CA GLU A 129 -3.19 -9.47 10.90
C GLU A 129 -2.45 -9.52 9.56
N LEU A 130 -2.36 -8.37 8.87
CA LEU A 130 -1.61 -8.27 7.60
C LEU A 130 -0.14 -7.88 7.80
N GLY A 131 0.28 -7.51 9.01
CA GLY A 131 1.65 -7.10 9.30
C GLY A 131 2.04 -5.76 8.69
N VAL A 132 1.08 -4.85 8.48
CA VAL A 132 1.30 -3.56 7.81
C VAL A 132 0.71 -2.37 8.60
N ILE A 133 1.11 -1.16 8.22
CA ILE A 133 0.48 0.10 8.64
C ILE A 133 -0.06 0.80 7.39
N VAL A 134 -1.34 1.15 7.41
CA VAL A 134 -1.92 2.07 6.43
C VAL A 134 -1.68 3.50 6.90
N VAL A 135 -0.97 4.27 6.09
CA VAL A 135 -0.68 5.66 6.33
C VAL A 135 -1.66 6.52 5.55
N LYS A 136 -2.31 7.46 6.23
CA LYS A 136 -3.10 8.53 5.62
C LYS A 136 -2.40 9.87 5.87
N LEU A 137 -2.11 10.58 4.80
CA LEU A 137 -1.77 12.00 4.83
C LEU A 137 -3.05 12.78 4.53
N GLU A 138 -3.37 13.74 5.39
CA GLU A 138 -4.48 14.67 5.19
C GLU A 138 -3.93 16.10 5.23
N VAL A 139 -3.90 16.73 4.06
CA VAL A 139 -3.35 18.08 3.85
C VAL A 139 -4.48 19.08 3.70
N ASP A 140 -4.29 20.29 4.23
CA ASP A 140 -5.23 21.41 4.07
C ASP A 140 -5.62 21.64 2.59
N ALA A 141 -6.91 21.90 2.35
CA ALA A 141 -7.49 22.06 1.02
C ALA A 141 -6.94 23.26 0.23
N ARG A 142 -6.19 24.18 0.88
CA ARG A 142 -5.54 25.32 0.21
C ARG A 142 -4.39 24.91 -0.72
N PHE A 143 -3.83 23.72 -0.55
CA PHE A 143 -2.71 23.23 -1.36
C PHE A 143 -3.19 22.52 -2.64
N SER A 144 -2.42 22.65 -3.72
CA SER A 144 -2.71 21.96 -4.98
C SER A 144 -2.48 20.45 -4.85
N ALA A 145 -3.21 19.66 -5.67
CA ALA A 145 -3.04 18.21 -5.69
C ALA A 145 -1.58 17.79 -6.00
N GLU A 146 -0.88 18.55 -6.84
CA GLU A 146 0.54 18.33 -7.17
C GLU A 146 1.46 18.47 -5.95
N ARG A 147 1.29 19.52 -5.14
CA ARG A 147 2.08 19.70 -3.90
C ARG A 147 1.80 18.58 -2.90
N VAL A 148 0.55 18.12 -2.83
CA VAL A 148 0.16 16.99 -1.98
C VAL A 148 0.76 15.66 -2.51
N ASP A 149 0.77 15.46 -3.83
CA ASP A 149 1.41 14.30 -4.48
C ASP A 149 2.93 14.28 -4.21
N GLN A 150 3.60 15.43 -4.33
CA GLN A 150 5.03 15.58 -4.05
C GLN A 150 5.36 15.27 -2.59
N LEU A 151 4.61 15.81 -1.63
CA LEU A 151 4.79 15.48 -0.21
C LEU A 151 4.66 13.97 0.01
N ALA A 152 3.58 13.36 -0.49
CA ALA A 152 3.34 11.94 -0.31
C ALA A 152 4.43 11.07 -0.95
N LEU A 153 4.93 11.48 -2.12
CA LEU A 153 6.07 10.82 -2.76
C LEU A 153 7.35 10.96 -1.94
N CYS A 154 7.66 12.14 -1.38
CA CYS A 154 8.82 12.33 -0.51
C CYS A 154 8.76 11.39 0.71
N VAL A 155 7.61 11.31 1.37
CA VAL A 155 7.42 10.41 2.53
C VAL A 155 7.59 8.95 2.12
N TYR A 156 6.93 8.54 1.04
CA TYR A 156 6.98 7.16 0.58
C TYR A 156 8.36 6.76 0.06
N ALA A 157 9.08 7.65 -0.61
CA ALA A 157 10.44 7.42 -1.06
C ALA A 157 11.41 7.30 0.13
N SER A 158 11.25 8.13 1.17
CA SER A 158 12.04 8.04 2.40
C SER A 158 11.84 6.69 3.08
N TYR A 159 10.58 6.22 3.15
CA TYR A 159 10.27 4.87 3.62
C TYR A 159 11.00 3.78 2.82
N LEU A 160 10.91 3.82 1.48
CA LEU A 160 11.58 2.83 0.64
C LEU A 160 13.11 2.86 0.79
N ALA A 161 13.69 4.05 1.01
CA ALA A 161 15.12 4.19 1.26
C ALA A 161 15.54 3.53 2.59
N GLU A 162 14.77 3.73 3.66
CA GLU A 162 15.00 3.09 4.96
C GLU A 162 14.89 1.56 4.86
N VAL A 163 13.84 1.05 4.19
CA VAL A 163 13.68 -0.39 3.96
C VAL A 163 14.87 -0.96 3.17
N ALA A 164 15.31 -0.27 2.13
CA ALA A 164 16.47 -0.69 1.34
C ALA A 164 17.79 -0.63 2.13
N ALA A 165 17.94 0.32 3.05
CA ALA A 165 19.11 0.45 3.91
C ALA A 165 19.15 -0.56 5.05
N GLY A 166 17.98 -0.95 5.58
CA GLY A 166 17.81 -1.97 6.62
C GLY A 166 17.90 -3.41 6.11
N ALA A 167 17.80 -3.64 4.79
CA ALA A 167 17.99 -4.95 4.20
C ALA A 167 19.46 -5.40 4.32
N PRO A 168 19.75 -6.66 4.75
CA PRO A 168 21.11 -7.15 4.83
C PRO A 168 21.80 -7.11 3.45
N LYS A 169 22.93 -6.39 3.37
CA LYS A 169 23.76 -6.21 2.16
C LYS A 169 24.26 -7.51 1.51
N GLU A 170 24.14 -8.66 2.17
CA GLU A 170 24.63 -9.95 1.69
C GLU A 170 23.85 -10.48 0.48
N SER A 171 22.59 -10.07 0.25
CA SER A 171 21.80 -10.57 -0.89
C SER A 171 22.16 -9.96 -2.25
N LEU A 172 22.89 -8.84 -2.31
CA LEU A 172 23.17 -8.13 -3.56
C LEU A 172 24.60 -8.34 -4.10
N LEU A 173 25.49 -8.92 -3.30
CA LEU A 173 26.89 -9.17 -3.68
C LEU A 173 27.19 -10.66 -3.95
N ASP A 174 26.28 -11.59 -3.65
CA ASP A 174 26.52 -13.04 -3.79
C ASP A 174 26.04 -13.62 -5.14
N GLN A 175 25.65 -12.78 -6.11
CA GLN A 175 25.37 -13.22 -7.50
C GLN A 175 26.59 -13.15 -8.42
N GLY A 176 27.79 -13.04 -7.86
CA GLY A 176 28.98 -12.72 -8.64
C GLY A 176 30.24 -13.48 -8.26
N GLU A 177 30.19 -14.75 -7.86
CA GLU A 177 31.38 -15.62 -7.92
C GLU A 177 31.00 -17.12 -7.87
N ASN A 178 30.53 -17.64 -9.01
CA ASN A 178 30.67 -19.07 -9.27
C ASN A 178 30.86 -19.33 -10.77
N TRP A 179 32.06 -19.00 -11.26
CA TRP A 179 32.62 -19.58 -12.48
C TRP A 179 33.92 -20.32 -12.11
N ARG A 180 33.70 -21.59 -11.75
CA ARG A 180 34.49 -22.82 -12.03
C ARG A 180 35.99 -22.69 -12.37
N GLU A 181 36.73 -23.53 -11.64
CA GLU A 181 37.86 -24.41 -12.04
C GLU A 181 39.09 -23.80 -12.74
#